data_AF-A0A2K4ZKT2-F1
#
_entry.id   AF-A0A2K4ZKT2-F1
#
_cell.length_a   1.000
_cell.length_b   1.000
_cell.length_c   1.000
_cell.angle_alpha   90.00
_cell.angle_beta   90.00
_cell.angle_gamma   90.00
#
_symmetry.space_group_name_H-M   'P 1'
#
loop_
_entity.id
_entity.type
_entity.pdbx_description
1 polymer ?
#
loop_
_entity_poly.entity_id
_entity_poly.type
_entity_poly.pdbx_seq_one_letter_code
_entity_poly.pdbx_strand_id
1 'polypeptide(L)' 'MFDWIAENAATIIISVILIAVVAAIVTSMIRNKKKGKSSCGCGCANCPMGAACHSGKQNDSV' A
#
# COMPACT_ATOMS: atom_id res chain seq x y z
N MET A 1 -15.99 30.91 22.29
CA MET A 1 -14.77 30.36 21.67
C MET A 1 -14.82 28.84 21.48
N PHE A 2 -15.71 28.09 22.14
CA PHE A 2 -15.91 26.64 21.89
C PHE A 2 -17.05 26.32 20.90
N ASP A 3 -17.95 27.28 20.63
CA ASP A 3 -19.04 27.14 19.66
C ASP A 3 -18.58 26.75 18.25
N TRP A 4 -17.44 27.29 17.78
CA TRP A 4 -16.96 26.97 16.44
C TRP A 4 -16.55 25.50 16.30
N ILE A 5 -16.04 24.90 17.39
CA ILE A 5 -15.69 23.47 17.43
C ILE A 5 -16.97 22.63 17.48
N ALA A 6 -18.01 23.09 18.21
CA ALA A 6 -19.29 22.38 18.30
C ALA A 6 -20.05 22.40 16.96
N GLU A 7 -20.08 23.54 16.26
CA GLU A 7 -20.75 23.70 14.96
C GLU A 7 -20.05 22.89 13.86
N ASN A 8 -18.71 22.78 13.92
CA ASN A 8 -17.91 22.03 12.96
C ASN A 8 -17.51 20.63 13.45
N ALA A 9 -18.07 20.16 14.57
CA ALA A 9 -17.74 18.88 15.18
C ALA A 9 -17.97 17.72 14.21
N ALA A 10 -19.08 17.77 13.46
CA ALA A 10 -19.40 16.78 12.43
C ALA A 10 -18.33 16.73 11.32
N THR A 11 -17.90 17.89 10.83
CA THR A 11 -16.86 18.01 9.79
C THR A 11 -15.52 17.46 10.28
N ILE A 12 -15.14 17.76 11.53
CA ILE A 12 -13.92 17.24 12.15
C ILE A 12 -13.99 15.71 12.23
N ILE A 13 -15.10 15.14 12.69
CA ILE A 13 -15.29 13.69 12.77
C ILE A 13 -15.17 13.02 11.40
N ILE A 14 -15.82 13.58 10.37
CA ILE A 14 -15.75 13.07 8.99
C ILE A 14 -14.31 13.11 8.47
N SER A 15 -13.59 14.21 8.73
CA SER A 15 -12.19 14.35 8.30
C SER A 15 -11.28 13.29 8.94
N VAL A 16 -11.47 12.98 10.23
CA VAL A 16 -10.70 11.96 10.94
C VAL A 16 -10.96 10.58 10.35
N ILE A 17 -12.22 10.26 10.03
CA ILE A 17 -12.58 8.99 9.40
C ILE A 17 -11.92 8.87 8.02
N LEU A 18 -11.98 9.91 7.19
CA LEU A 18 -11.34 9.91 5.88
C LEU A 18 -9.82 9.68 5.98
N ILE A 19 -9.16 10.38 6.91
CA ILE A 19 -7.72 10.20 7.15
C ILE A 19 -7.41 8.76 7.60
N ALA A 20 -8.23 8.20 8.49
CA ALA A 20 -8.06 6.81 8.95
C ALA A 20 -8.18 5.80 7.81
N VAL A 21 -9.15 5.99 6.90
CA VAL A 21 -9.32 5.12 5.71
C VAL A 21 -8.10 5.23 4.78
N VAL A 22 -7.64 6.44 4.48
CA VAL A 22 -6.45 6.66 3.64
C VAL A 22 -5.21 6.03 4.28
N ALA A 23 -5.01 6.22 5.58
CA ALA A 23 -3.92 5.59 6.32
C ALA A 23 -4.00 4.06 6.29
N ALA A 24 -5.20 3.48 6.43
CA ALA A 24 -5.42 2.03 6.32
C ALA A 24 -5.05 1.49 4.93
N ILE A 25 -5.38 2.23 3.87
CA ILE A 25 -5.02 1.86 2.48
C ILE A 25 -3.50 1.91 2.30
N VAL A 26 -2.85 3.01 2.70
CA VAL A 26 -1.40 3.19 2.57
C VAL A 26 -0.64 2.14 3.39
N THR A 27 -1.04 1.89 4.63
CA THR A 27 -0.43 0.86 5.48
C THR A 27 -0.63 -0.54 4.91
N SER A 28 -1.81 -0.84 4.35
CA SER A 28 -2.06 -2.11 3.65
C SER A 28 -1.18 -2.24 2.42
N MET A 29 -1.00 -1.17 1.64
CA MET A 29 -0.11 -1.14 0.49
C MET A 29 1.34 -1.38 0.92
N ILE A 30 1.85 -0.68 1.92
CA ILE A 30 3.22 -0.87 2.44
C ILE A 30 3.41 -2.29 2.97
N ARG A 31 2.42 -2.83 3.68
CA ARG A 31 2.48 -4.19 4.23
C ARG A 31 2.43 -5.25 3.14
N ASN A 32 1.66 -5.01 2.08
CA ASN A 32 1.64 -5.86 0.89
C ASN A 32 2.97 -5.83 0.14
N LYS A 33 3.57 -4.64 -0.01
CA LYS A 33 4.92 -4.48 -0.58
C LYS A 33 5.98 -5.20 0.27
N LYS A 34 5.94 -5.05 1.60
CA LYS A 34 6.87 -5.74 2.53
C LYS A 34 6.72 -7.27 2.48
N LYS A 35 5.52 -7.79 2.22
CA LYS A 35 5.25 -9.22 2.03
C LYS A 35 5.64 -9.73 0.64
N GLY A 36 6.39 -8.96 -0.15
CA GLY A 36 6.85 -9.36 -1.48
C GLY A 36 5.74 -9.43 -2.54
N LYS A 37 4.54 -8.90 -2.26
CA LYS A 37 3.50 -8.73 -3.28
C LYS A 37 3.89 -7.53 -4.14
N SER A 38 4.74 -7.79 -5.13
CA SER A 38 5.04 -6.84 -6.20
C SER A 38 3.75 -6.48 -6.94
N SER A 39 3.73 -5.33 -7.62
CA SER A 39 2.58 -4.81 -8.38
C SER A 39 2.05 -5.78 -9.45
N CYS A 40 2.80 -6.83 -9.77
CA CYS A 40 2.34 -7.99 -10.53
C CYS A 40 1.56 -8.95 -9.61
N GLY A 41 0.23 -8.97 -9.76
CA GLY A 41 -0.69 -9.82 -8.98
C GLY A 41 -0.47 -11.34 -9.12
N CYS A 42 0.32 -11.76 -10.13
CA CYS A 42 0.89 -13.08 -10.26
C CYS A 42 2.37 -12.96 -9.88
N GLY A 43 2.82 -13.63 -8.81
CA GLY A 43 4.21 -13.52 -8.35
C GLY A 43 5.25 -13.73 -9.45
N CYS A 44 6.50 -13.29 -9.23
CA CYS A 44 7.57 -13.30 -10.24
C CYS A 44 7.84 -14.67 -10.88
N ALA A 45 7.34 -15.77 -10.30
CA ALA A 45 7.43 -17.12 -10.83
C ALA A 45 6.76 -17.33 -12.20
N ASN A 46 5.72 -16.54 -12.55
CA ASN A 46 5.05 -16.60 -13.87
C ASN A 46 4.94 -15.23 -14.54
N CYS A 47 5.80 -14.28 -14.17
CA CYS A 47 5.77 -12.95 -14.78
C CYS A 47 6.33 -13.06 -16.22
N PRO A 48 5.59 -12.65 -17.27
CA PRO A 48 6.09 -12.67 -18.65
C PRO A 48 7.29 -11.73 -18.85
N MET A 49 7.52 -10.79 -17.93
CA MET A 49 8.69 -9.93 -17.85
C MET A 49 9.81 -10.48 -16.93
N GLY A 50 9.66 -11.71 -16.40
CA GLY A 50 10.61 -12.31 -15.45
C GLY A 50 12.05 -12.39 -15.99
N ALA A 51 12.20 -12.63 -17.30
CA ALA A 51 13.50 -12.66 -17.99
C ALA A 51 14.24 -11.32 -17.95
N ALA A 52 13.53 -10.18 -18.01
CA ALA A 52 14.14 -8.86 -17.92
C ALA A 52 14.39 -8.40 -16.48
N CYS A 53 13.52 -8.79 -15.54
CA CYS A 53 13.68 -8.46 -14.12
C CYS A 53 14.82 -9.24 -13.42
N HIS A 54 15.16 -10.45 -13.88
CA HIS A 54 16.24 -11.28 -13.33
C HIS A 54 17.52 -11.28 -14.20
N SER A 55 17.82 -10.18 -14.90
CA SER A 55 18.99 -10.04 -15.79
C SER A 55 20.36 -10.01 -15.09
N GLY A 56 20.45 -10.34 -13.80
CA GLY A 56 21.69 -10.35 -13.01
C GLY A 56 21.85 -11.66 -12.23
N LYS A 57 22.69 -12.55 -12.78
CA LYS A 57 23.14 -13.85 -12.22
C LYS A 57 22.09 -14.95 -12.02
N GLN A 58 21.86 -15.67 -13.12
CA GLN A 58 21.59 -17.10 -13.15
C GLN A 58 22.91 -17.87 -12.98
N ASN A 59 23.38 -18.00 -11.74
CA ASN A 59 24.35 -19.00 -11.33
C ASN A 59 24.04 -19.28 -9.85
N ASP A 60 23.29 -20.36 -9.59
CA ASP A 60 23.27 -21.13 -8.34
C ASP A 60 22.05 -22.08 -8.35
N SER A 61 22.23 -23.29 -8.87
CA SER A 61 21.80 -24.55 -8.24
C SER A 61 22.18 -25.71 -9.15
N VAL A 62 23.13 -26.51 -8.66
CA VAL A 62 23.28 -27.94 -8.92
C VAL A 62 21.93 -28.65 -8.90
#